data_AF-A0A0N9I2J9-F1
#
_entry.id   AF-A0A0N9I2J9-F1
#
_cell.length_a   1.000
_cell.length_b   1.000
_cell.length_c   1.000
_cell.angle_alpha   90.00
_cell.angle_beta   90.00
_cell.angle_gamma   90.00
#
_symmetry.space_group_name_H-M   'P 1'
#
loop_
_entity.id
_entity.type
_entity.pdbx_description
1 polymer ?
#
loop_
_entity_poly.entity_id
_entity_poly.type
_entity_poly.pdbx_seq_one_letter_code
_entity_poly.pdbx_strand_id
1 'polypeptide(L)'
;MRRTGGVLLVVVGLLASGCGAARDLPVPAGFQQAVRDVARDKEPAFTGSTCLAFKDDQETYRYRAEYTVAEPVEAVTARVRTSGLARGWQVFRAKSGAFLMSSWHERGPIIVGVSADGPNTKVSAVNSYNCANPADPGRDVPEDDPLHQAMAGAVPELGDGQKRVLERAYTAGRELSIAIAPLLDTREIEPSVALPLPVDLAKGPVEVEACSGGVKLHAKAAAVQGFISGTTDIEAVEQRVYAAARAQWQAVDRSLTDQHGLSVRLARASGSTTVQLYLTIARGEDQQKRPGLTVRGAVLTGCVPSTAS
;
A
#
# COMPACT_ATOMS: atom_id res chain seq x y z
N MET A 1 -24.76 -27.95 -10.55
CA MET A 1 -24.06 -26.80 -9.93
C MET A 1 -22.90 -27.32 -9.10
N ARG A 2 -21.68 -27.35 -9.66
CA ARG A 2 -20.46 -27.74 -8.94
C ARG A 2 -19.59 -26.50 -8.77
N ARG A 3 -19.30 -26.13 -7.53
CA ARG A 3 -18.35 -25.08 -7.17
C ARG A 3 -16.94 -25.57 -7.48
N THR A 4 -16.25 -24.93 -8.42
CA THR A 4 -14.82 -25.11 -8.64
C THR A 4 -14.07 -24.39 -7.52
N GLY A 5 -13.61 -25.14 -6.52
CA GLY A 5 -12.61 -24.69 -5.58
C GLY A 5 -11.28 -24.54 -6.32
N GLY A 6 -10.74 -23.32 -6.34
CA GLY A 6 -9.40 -23.05 -6.85
C GLY A 6 -8.38 -23.70 -5.93
N VAL A 7 -7.88 -24.87 -6.33
CA VAL A 7 -6.77 -25.56 -5.70
C VAL A 7 -5.50 -24.76 -6.01
N LEU A 8 -4.91 -24.15 -4.99
CA LEU A 8 -3.55 -23.64 -5.07
C LEU A 8 -2.63 -24.86 -5.13
N LEU A 9 -2.25 -25.25 -6.34
CA LEU A 9 -1.22 -26.24 -6.59
C LEU A 9 0.13 -25.56 -6.30
N VAL A 10 0.50 -25.47 -5.02
CA VAL A 10 1.89 -25.19 -4.63
C VAL A 10 2.64 -26.46 -4.96
N VAL A 11 3.07 -26.56 -6.21
CA VAL A 11 4.00 -27.59 -6.63
C VAL A 11 5.20 -27.49 -5.70
N VAL A 12 5.44 -28.57 -4.97
CA VAL A 12 6.69 -28.86 -4.27
C VAL A 12 7.79 -28.88 -5.33
N GLY A 13 8.32 -27.70 -5.63
CA GLY A 13 9.39 -27.46 -6.58
C GLY A 13 10.60 -26.98 -5.83
N LEU A 14 11.65 -27.78 -5.83
CA LEU A 14 12.95 -27.46 -5.28
C LEU A 14 13.37 -26.02 -5.60
N LEU A 15 13.80 -25.32 -4.56
CA LEU A 15 14.64 -24.14 -4.61
C LEU A 15 15.91 -24.45 -5.42
N ALA A 16 15.86 -24.18 -6.72
CA ALA A 16 17.04 -24.16 -7.58
C ALA A 16 16.86 -23.07 -8.65
N SER A 17 16.68 -21.82 -8.20
CA SER A 17 16.84 -20.64 -9.06
C SER A 17 18.21 -20.02 -8.78
N GLY A 18 19.19 -20.37 -9.61
CA GLY A 18 20.39 -19.57 -9.92
C GLY A 18 21.14 -18.94 -8.75
N CYS A 19 21.82 -19.75 -7.93
CA CYS A 19 22.67 -19.29 -6.85
C CYS A 19 23.96 -18.61 -7.36
N GLY A 20 24.02 -17.28 -7.27
CA GLY A 20 25.15 -16.72 -6.51
C GLY A 20 24.91 -17.07 -5.05
N ALA A 21 25.92 -17.56 -4.33
CA ALA A 21 25.72 -18.13 -2.99
C ALA A 21 25.05 -17.13 -2.03
N ALA A 22 23.77 -17.36 -1.72
CA ALA A 22 23.07 -16.64 -0.66
C ALA A 22 23.77 -16.94 0.67
N ARG A 23 24.00 -15.92 1.50
CA ARG A 23 24.62 -16.06 2.82
C ARG A 23 23.52 -16.17 3.87
N ASP A 24 23.65 -17.13 4.77
CA ASP A 24 22.75 -17.24 5.93
C ASP A 24 22.88 -16.01 6.83
N LEU A 25 21.73 -15.51 7.29
CA LEU A 25 21.61 -14.36 8.18
C LEU A 25 20.90 -14.76 9.47
N PRO A 26 21.32 -14.22 10.63
CA PRO A 26 20.54 -14.36 11.85
C PRO A 26 19.18 -13.66 11.67
N VAL A 27 18.11 -14.32 12.09
CA VAL A 27 16.76 -13.76 12.00
C VAL A 27 16.53 -12.78 13.16
N PRO A 28 16.15 -11.51 12.91
CA PRO A 28 15.96 -10.51 13.96
C PRO A 28 14.90 -10.93 15.00
N ALA A 29 15.14 -10.61 16.27
CA ALA A 29 14.22 -10.94 17.36
C ALA A 29 12.84 -10.29 17.19
N GLY A 30 12.78 -9.07 16.64
CA GLY A 30 11.52 -8.38 16.33
C GLY A 30 10.66 -9.14 15.32
N PHE A 31 11.26 -9.65 14.23
CA PHE A 31 10.58 -10.51 13.27
C PHE A 31 10.10 -11.80 13.92
N GLN A 32 10.96 -12.48 14.69
CA GLN A 32 10.58 -13.71 15.38
C GLN A 32 9.39 -13.51 16.32
N GLN A 33 9.43 -12.44 17.11
CA GLN A 33 8.36 -12.12 18.06
C GLN A 33 7.05 -11.79 17.35
N ALA A 34 7.09 -10.98 16.29
CA ALA A 34 5.91 -10.62 15.50
C ALA A 34 5.21 -11.85 14.92
N VAL A 35 5.97 -12.83 14.40
CA VAL A 35 5.40 -14.09 13.87
C VAL A 35 4.89 -14.99 15.01
N ARG A 36 5.63 -15.11 16.13
CA ARG A 36 5.20 -15.91 17.30
C ARG A 36 3.88 -15.40 17.89
N ASP A 37 3.70 -14.07 17.94
CA ASP A 37 2.49 -13.44 18.46
C ASP A 37 1.22 -13.81 17.71
N VAL A 38 1.35 -14.16 16.42
CA VAL A 38 0.23 -14.62 15.59
C VAL A 38 0.16 -16.15 15.46
N ALA A 39 1.27 -16.86 15.70
CA ALA A 39 1.34 -18.31 15.60
C ALA A 39 0.73 -19.05 16.80
N ARG A 40 0.76 -18.46 18.01
CA ARG A 40 0.21 -18.89 19.32
C ARG A 40 0.41 -20.35 19.80
N ASP A 41 0.25 -21.36 18.95
CA ASP A 41 0.12 -22.77 19.31
C ASP A 41 1.17 -23.69 18.63
N LYS A 42 2.01 -23.13 17.76
CA LYS A 42 3.12 -23.82 17.11
C LYS A 42 4.35 -22.93 17.06
N GLU A 43 5.51 -23.54 17.19
CA GLU A 43 6.79 -22.85 17.06
C GLU A 43 7.19 -22.79 15.58
N PRO A 44 7.30 -21.59 14.99
CA PRO A 44 7.75 -21.45 13.60
C PRO A 44 9.24 -21.79 13.47
N ALA A 45 9.61 -22.45 12.38
CA ALA A 45 11.00 -22.56 11.96
C ALA A 45 11.40 -21.26 11.25
N PHE A 46 12.46 -20.61 11.73
CA PHE A 46 12.94 -19.32 11.21
C PHE A 46 14.17 -19.49 10.33
N THR A 47 14.20 -18.83 9.19
CA THR A 47 15.36 -18.79 8.29
C THR A 47 15.62 -17.37 7.80
N GLY A 48 16.88 -17.03 7.56
CA GLY A 48 17.30 -15.72 7.06
C GLY A 48 18.42 -15.89 6.05
N SER A 49 18.36 -15.15 4.94
CA SER A 49 19.39 -15.19 3.92
C SER A 49 19.54 -13.86 3.19
N THR A 50 20.70 -13.59 2.61
CA THR A 50 20.85 -12.51 1.61
C THR A 50 20.14 -12.90 0.31
N CYS A 51 19.66 -11.91 -0.45
CA CYS A 51 18.95 -12.13 -1.71
C CYS A 51 19.86 -12.02 -2.93
N LEU A 52 20.80 -11.07 -2.90
CA LEU A 52 21.77 -10.85 -3.96
C LEU A 52 23.15 -11.23 -3.45
N ALA A 53 23.88 -12.00 -4.25
CA ALA A 53 25.16 -12.55 -3.83
C ALA A 53 26.25 -11.48 -3.72
N PHE A 54 26.28 -10.48 -4.61
CA PHE A 54 27.34 -9.47 -4.63
C PHE A 54 26.86 -8.19 -5.34
N LYS A 55 26.49 -7.18 -4.56
CA LYS A 55 26.74 -5.77 -4.89
C LYS A 55 27.24 -5.12 -3.61
N ASP A 56 28.52 -4.75 -3.62
CA ASP A 56 29.15 -4.09 -2.48
C ASP A 56 28.32 -2.85 -2.08
N ASP A 57 28.12 -2.70 -0.77
CA ASP A 57 27.45 -1.60 -0.06
C ASP A 57 25.91 -1.57 0.01
N GLN A 58 25.18 -2.53 -0.54
CA GLN A 58 23.71 -2.58 -0.36
C GLN A 58 23.24 -3.73 0.54
N GLU A 59 22.55 -3.38 1.62
CA GLU A 59 21.91 -4.34 2.51
C GLU A 59 20.74 -5.02 1.78
N THR A 60 20.79 -6.36 1.65
CA THR A 60 19.71 -7.17 1.10
C THR A 60 19.41 -8.33 2.04
N TYR A 61 18.13 -8.60 2.31
CA TYR A 61 17.77 -9.71 3.19
C TYR A 61 16.39 -10.28 2.85
N ARG A 62 16.22 -11.56 3.18
CA ARG A 62 14.94 -12.26 3.22
C ARG A 62 14.87 -13.08 4.50
N TYR A 63 13.94 -12.74 5.37
CA TYR A 63 13.58 -13.51 6.55
C TYR A 63 12.29 -14.28 6.26
N ARG A 64 12.28 -15.56 6.63
CA ARG A 64 11.11 -16.43 6.52
C ARG A 64 10.83 -17.13 7.84
N ALA A 65 9.56 -17.45 8.03
CA ALA A 65 9.13 -18.35 9.08
C ALA A 65 8.04 -19.27 8.56
N GLU A 66 8.09 -20.55 8.88
CA GLU A 66 7.07 -21.51 8.45
C GLU A 66 6.72 -22.50 9.55
N TYR A 67 5.45 -22.93 9.59
CA TYR A 67 5.00 -24.07 10.37
C TYR A 67 3.77 -24.71 9.73
N THR A 68 3.54 -25.98 10.06
CA THR A 68 2.38 -26.74 9.60
C THR A 68 1.51 -27.14 10.79
N VAL A 69 0.20 -27.00 10.63
CA VAL A 69 -0.83 -27.34 11.62
C VAL A 69 -1.71 -28.45 11.05
N ALA A 70 -1.97 -29.49 11.84
CA ALA A 70 -2.83 -30.60 11.47
C ALA A 70 -4.32 -30.24 11.62
N GLU A 71 -4.75 -29.18 10.94
CA GLU A 71 -6.11 -28.64 10.97
C GLU A 71 -6.50 -28.08 9.59
N PRO A 72 -7.81 -27.98 9.26
CA PRO A 72 -8.28 -27.37 8.03
C PRO A 72 -7.91 -25.89 7.90
N VAL A 73 -7.77 -25.42 6.66
CA VAL A 73 -7.35 -24.05 6.32
C VAL A 73 -8.26 -23.01 6.96
N GLU A 74 -9.57 -23.25 7.00
CA GLU A 74 -10.55 -22.33 7.56
C GLU A 74 -10.34 -22.10 9.07
N ALA A 75 -10.06 -23.18 9.81
CA ALA A 75 -9.85 -23.12 11.26
C ALA A 75 -8.56 -22.37 11.61
N VAL A 76 -7.48 -22.66 10.88
CA VAL A 76 -6.19 -21.96 11.05
C VAL A 76 -6.30 -20.51 10.62
N THR A 77 -6.97 -20.23 9.50
CA THR A 77 -7.21 -18.86 9.01
C THR A 77 -7.96 -18.03 10.03
N ALA A 78 -9.05 -18.55 10.61
CA ALA A 78 -9.83 -17.82 11.61
C ALA A 78 -9.00 -17.47 12.86
N ARG A 79 -8.14 -18.38 13.30
CA ARG A 79 -7.26 -18.19 14.45
C ARG A 79 -6.17 -17.17 14.18
N VAL A 80 -5.44 -17.33 13.08
CA VAL A 80 -4.37 -16.41 12.65
C VAL A 80 -4.94 -15.01 12.44
N ARG A 81 -6.11 -14.90 11.80
CA ARG A 81 -6.85 -13.64 11.64
C ARG A 81 -7.17 -12.99 12.98
N THR A 82 -7.73 -13.73 13.93
CA THR A 82 -8.12 -13.18 15.24
C THR A 82 -6.90 -12.68 16.01
N SER A 83 -5.83 -13.47 16.05
CA SER A 83 -4.57 -13.07 16.69
C SER A 83 -3.94 -11.85 16.01
N GLY A 84 -3.91 -11.83 14.67
CA GLY A 84 -3.39 -10.71 13.88
C GLY A 84 -4.15 -9.41 14.15
N LEU A 85 -5.49 -9.44 14.05
CA LEU A 85 -6.32 -8.26 14.29
C LEU A 85 -6.15 -7.72 15.72
N ALA A 86 -6.07 -8.59 16.73
CA ALA A 86 -5.81 -8.19 18.12
C ALA A 86 -4.43 -7.52 18.32
N ARG A 87 -3.50 -7.73 17.38
CA ARG A 87 -2.15 -7.15 17.35
C ARG A 87 -2.00 -6.01 16.34
N GLY A 88 -3.09 -5.57 15.72
CA GLY A 88 -3.08 -4.46 14.76
C GLY A 88 -2.64 -4.85 13.33
N TRP A 89 -2.59 -6.13 12.99
CA TRP A 89 -2.27 -6.57 11.63
C TRP A 89 -3.41 -6.24 10.66
N GLN A 90 -3.06 -5.83 9.45
CA GLN A 90 -4.02 -5.64 8.37
C GLN A 90 -4.28 -6.96 7.66
N VAL A 91 -5.55 -7.31 7.48
CA VAL A 91 -5.97 -8.51 6.74
C VAL A 91 -6.19 -8.16 5.26
N PHE A 92 -5.83 -9.09 4.39
CA PHE A 92 -6.00 -9.01 2.94
C PHE A 92 -6.56 -10.32 2.39
N ARG A 93 -7.16 -10.21 1.21
CA ARG A 93 -7.62 -11.32 0.39
C ARG A 93 -6.87 -11.30 -0.93
N ALA A 94 -6.08 -12.32 -1.20
CA ALA A 94 -5.43 -12.49 -2.49
C ALA A 94 -6.47 -12.66 -3.61
N LYS A 95 -6.07 -12.43 -4.87
CA LYS A 95 -6.96 -12.67 -6.04
C LYS A 95 -7.47 -14.12 -6.12
N SER A 96 -6.67 -15.08 -5.63
CA SER A 96 -7.04 -16.49 -5.53
C SER A 96 -8.03 -16.79 -4.40
N GLY A 97 -8.34 -15.80 -3.55
CA GLY A 97 -9.12 -15.97 -2.32
C GLY A 97 -8.31 -16.39 -1.10
N ALA A 98 -6.99 -16.60 -1.24
CA ALA A 98 -6.12 -16.96 -0.13
C ALA A 98 -6.07 -15.86 0.94
N PHE A 99 -6.00 -16.29 2.21
CA PHE A 99 -5.85 -15.39 3.34
C PHE A 99 -4.42 -14.87 3.42
N LEU A 100 -4.30 -13.55 3.56
CA LEU A 100 -3.06 -12.86 3.79
C LEU A 100 -3.26 -11.85 4.92
N MET A 101 -2.19 -11.53 5.64
CA MET A 101 -2.16 -10.36 6.50
C MET A 101 -0.77 -9.76 6.50
N SER A 102 -0.67 -8.46 6.81
CA SER A 102 0.61 -7.80 6.95
C SER A 102 0.66 -6.81 8.09
N SER A 103 1.87 -6.57 8.57
CA SER A 103 2.21 -5.54 9.54
C SER A 103 3.55 -4.93 9.16
N TRP A 104 3.72 -3.63 9.38
CA TRP A 104 5.01 -2.97 9.15
C TRP A 104 6.00 -3.30 10.26
N HIS A 105 7.24 -3.63 9.90
CA HIS A 105 8.33 -3.88 10.84
C HIS A 105 9.62 -3.26 10.31
N GLU A 106 10.21 -2.33 11.10
CA GLU A 106 11.47 -1.62 10.84
C GLU A 106 11.61 -1.07 9.40
N ARG A 107 11.99 -1.92 8.45
CA ARG A 107 12.37 -1.60 7.07
C ARG A 107 11.40 -2.14 6.01
N GLY A 108 10.30 -2.79 6.39
CA GLY A 108 9.29 -3.23 5.42
C GLY A 108 8.16 -4.06 6.02
N PRO A 109 7.19 -4.50 5.20
CA PRO A 109 6.08 -5.32 5.68
C PRO A 109 6.52 -6.75 5.98
N ILE A 110 6.05 -7.28 7.10
CA ILE A 110 5.96 -8.73 7.33
C ILE A 110 4.65 -9.17 6.71
N ILE A 111 4.70 -10.14 5.79
CA ILE A 111 3.52 -10.74 5.17
C ILE A 111 3.35 -12.14 5.73
N VAL A 112 2.16 -12.48 6.21
CA VAL A 112 1.78 -13.84 6.61
C VAL A 112 0.69 -14.34 5.68
N GLY A 113 0.83 -15.58 5.20
CA GLY A 113 -0.18 -16.28 4.42
C GLY A 113 -0.50 -17.66 5.00
N VAL A 114 -1.73 -18.10 4.73
CA VAL A 114 -2.24 -19.41 5.13
C VAL A 114 -2.69 -20.16 3.89
N SER A 115 -2.19 -21.39 3.70
CA SER A 115 -2.50 -22.22 2.54
C SER A 115 -2.63 -23.70 2.91
N ALA A 116 -3.39 -24.45 2.10
CA ALA A 116 -3.48 -25.91 2.25
C ALA A 116 -2.11 -26.58 2.05
N ASP A 117 -1.87 -27.64 2.81
CA ASP A 117 -0.69 -28.51 2.73
C ASP A 117 -1.13 -29.98 2.90
N GLY A 118 -1.71 -30.54 1.83
CA GLY A 118 -2.39 -31.83 1.88
C GLY A 118 -3.58 -31.79 2.86
N PRO A 119 -3.67 -32.69 3.85
CA PRO A 119 -4.70 -32.65 4.90
C PRO A 119 -4.42 -31.59 5.98
N ASN A 120 -3.23 -30.99 5.97
CA ASN A 120 -2.79 -30.01 6.93
C ASN A 120 -2.89 -28.60 6.35
N THR A 121 -2.52 -27.61 7.17
CA THR A 121 -2.41 -26.21 6.76
C THR A 121 -1.01 -25.70 7.03
N LYS A 122 -0.41 -25.08 6.03
CA LYS A 122 0.86 -24.37 6.15
C LYS A 122 0.61 -22.89 6.41
N VAL A 123 1.36 -22.34 7.36
CA VAL A 123 1.44 -20.91 7.61
C VAL A 123 2.86 -20.47 7.32
N SER A 124 2.99 -19.49 6.43
CA SER A 124 4.29 -18.93 6.02
C SER A 124 4.30 -17.42 6.29
N ALA A 125 5.44 -16.91 6.74
CA ALA A 125 5.70 -15.50 6.90
C ALA A 125 6.96 -15.09 6.12
N VAL A 126 6.97 -13.89 5.56
CA VAL A 126 8.13 -13.30 4.90
C VAL A 126 8.29 -11.83 5.24
N ASN A 127 9.54 -11.40 5.42
CA ASN A 127 9.96 -10.00 5.33
C ASN A 127 11.19 -9.94 4.46
N SER A 128 11.17 -9.12 3.41
CA SER A 128 12.30 -8.97 2.51
C SER A 128 12.57 -7.51 2.21
N TYR A 129 13.83 -7.20 1.91
CA TYR A 129 14.30 -5.86 1.61
C TYR A 129 15.37 -5.91 0.53
N ASN A 130 15.22 -5.04 -0.47
CA ASN A 130 16.16 -4.87 -1.57
C ASN A 130 16.56 -6.20 -2.25
N CYS A 131 15.58 -7.06 -2.48
CA CYS A 131 15.78 -8.38 -3.08
C CYS A 131 15.49 -8.40 -4.58
N ALA A 132 15.07 -7.29 -5.19
CA ALA A 132 14.77 -7.23 -6.61
C ALA A 132 16.01 -7.27 -7.50
N ASN A 133 15.78 -7.53 -8.79
CA ASN A 133 16.78 -7.69 -9.84
C ASN A 133 17.88 -6.59 -9.76
N PRO A 134 19.18 -6.95 -9.73
CA PRO A 134 20.27 -5.98 -9.65
C PRO A 134 20.31 -4.95 -10.80
N ALA A 135 19.54 -5.13 -11.87
CA ALA A 135 19.37 -4.18 -12.97
C ALA A 135 18.30 -3.09 -12.73
N ASP A 136 17.42 -3.23 -11.75
CA ASP A 136 16.36 -2.26 -11.41
C ASP A 136 16.23 -2.11 -9.88
N PRO A 137 17.18 -1.40 -9.23
CA PRO A 137 17.22 -1.23 -7.77
C PRO A 137 16.09 -0.34 -7.22
N GLY A 138 15.14 0.11 -8.05
CA GLY A 138 14.00 0.93 -7.65
C GLY A 138 12.69 0.14 -7.43
N ARG A 139 12.67 -1.17 -7.69
CA ARG A 139 11.53 -2.03 -7.34
C ARG A 139 11.78 -2.69 -5.99
N ASP A 140 11.03 -2.31 -4.97
CA ASP A 140 11.25 -2.73 -3.58
C ASP A 140 10.98 -4.22 -3.27
N VAL A 141 10.59 -5.06 -4.24
CA VAL A 141 10.10 -6.40 -3.95
C VAL A 141 10.58 -7.41 -4.98
N PRO A 142 11.15 -8.55 -4.56
CA PRO A 142 11.46 -9.62 -5.49
C PRO A 142 10.14 -10.27 -5.96
N GLU A 143 9.87 -10.19 -7.26
CA GLU A 143 8.70 -10.79 -7.91
C GLU A 143 8.69 -12.32 -7.82
N ASP A 144 9.70 -12.99 -7.23
CA ASP A 144 9.82 -14.45 -7.17
C ASP A 144 9.20 -15.09 -5.91
N ASP A 145 8.93 -14.33 -4.85
CA ASP A 145 8.39 -14.88 -3.60
C ASP A 145 6.86 -15.04 -3.68
N PRO A 146 6.32 -16.26 -3.48
CA PRO A 146 4.88 -16.50 -3.59
C PRO A 146 4.01 -15.64 -2.67
N LEU A 147 4.49 -15.26 -1.47
CA LEU A 147 3.73 -14.38 -0.57
C LEU A 147 3.74 -12.93 -1.04
N HIS A 148 4.87 -12.44 -1.55
CA HIS A 148 4.93 -11.11 -2.15
C HIS A 148 4.09 -11.03 -3.44
N GLN A 149 4.14 -12.06 -4.29
CA GLN A 149 3.27 -12.19 -5.46
C GLN A 149 1.78 -12.24 -5.07
N ALA A 150 1.43 -13.01 -4.04
CA ALA A 150 0.05 -13.11 -3.58
C ALA A 150 -0.46 -11.79 -2.99
N MET A 151 0.41 -11.03 -2.32
CA MET A 151 0.11 -9.70 -1.81
C MET A 151 -0.02 -8.66 -2.94
N ALA A 152 0.68 -8.85 -4.06
CA ALA A 152 0.60 -7.98 -5.23
C ALA A 152 -0.82 -8.00 -5.83
N GLY A 153 -1.59 -6.95 -5.55
CA GLY A 153 -2.99 -6.85 -5.96
C GLY A 153 -3.96 -7.65 -5.07
N ALA A 154 -3.54 -8.01 -3.85
CA ALA A 154 -4.46 -8.43 -2.80
C ALA A 154 -5.33 -7.25 -2.36
N VAL A 155 -6.57 -7.56 -2.00
CA VAL A 155 -7.58 -6.58 -1.58
C VAL A 155 -7.64 -6.55 -0.06
N PRO A 156 -7.47 -5.40 0.61
CA PRO A 156 -7.56 -5.32 2.06
C PRO A 156 -8.98 -5.58 2.55
N GLU A 157 -9.10 -6.34 3.64
CA GLU A 157 -10.36 -6.49 4.35
C GLU A 157 -10.48 -5.36 5.40
N LEU A 158 -11.15 -4.28 5.01
CA LEU A 158 -11.30 -3.09 5.84
C LEU A 158 -12.38 -3.28 6.92
N GLY A 159 -12.06 -2.91 8.17
CA GLY A 159 -13.04 -2.76 9.24
C GLY A 159 -13.90 -1.51 9.07
N ASP A 160 -15.03 -1.41 9.78
CA ASP A 160 -15.96 -0.28 9.61
C ASP A 160 -15.36 1.06 10.01
N GLY A 161 -14.48 1.10 11.03
CA GLY A 161 -13.71 2.30 11.38
C GLY A 161 -12.83 2.79 10.22
N GLN A 162 -12.11 1.87 9.57
CA GLN A 162 -11.28 2.17 8.40
C GLN A 162 -12.12 2.64 7.20
N LYS A 163 -13.26 2.00 6.94
CA LYS A 163 -14.22 2.44 5.90
C LYS A 163 -14.71 3.86 6.15
N ARG A 164 -15.14 4.18 7.38
CA ARG A 164 -15.59 5.54 7.75
C ARG A 164 -14.48 6.58 7.58
N VAL A 165 -13.24 6.24 7.94
CA VAL A 165 -12.10 7.13 7.73
C VAL A 165 -11.85 7.36 6.24
N LEU A 166 -11.95 6.31 5.42
CA LEU A 166 -11.79 6.40 3.98
C LEU A 166 -12.88 7.26 3.33
N GLU A 167 -14.14 7.08 3.72
CA GLU A 167 -15.26 7.92 3.28
C GLU A 167 -15.04 9.39 3.61
N ARG A 168 -14.56 9.69 4.83
CA ARG A 168 -14.24 11.06 5.25
C ARG A 168 -13.05 11.64 4.48
N ALA A 169 -12.00 10.85 4.27
CA ALA A 169 -10.84 11.27 3.49
C ALA A 169 -11.22 11.58 2.05
N TYR A 170 -12.05 10.72 1.44
CA TYR A 170 -12.59 10.92 0.10
C TYR A 170 -13.44 12.19 0.03
N THR A 171 -14.35 12.38 0.99
CA THR A 171 -15.19 13.59 1.08
C THR A 171 -14.34 14.86 1.20
N ALA A 172 -13.33 14.86 2.08
CA ALA A 172 -12.43 15.99 2.24
C ALA A 172 -11.65 16.28 0.95
N GLY A 173 -11.19 15.24 0.24
CA GLY A 173 -10.60 15.37 -1.09
C GLY A 173 -11.54 16.03 -2.09
N ARG A 174 -12.78 15.54 -2.18
CA ARG A 174 -13.82 16.08 -3.07
C ARG A 174 -14.14 17.55 -2.79
N GLU A 175 -14.28 17.94 -1.53
CA GLU A 175 -14.53 19.33 -1.13
C GLU A 175 -13.45 20.26 -1.68
N LEU A 176 -12.19 19.85 -1.57
CA LEU A 176 -11.06 20.62 -2.07
C LEU A 176 -11.01 20.64 -3.61
N SER A 177 -11.35 19.53 -4.27
CA SER A 177 -11.47 19.47 -5.73
C SER A 177 -12.51 20.44 -6.26
N ILE A 178 -13.68 20.52 -5.59
CA ILE A 178 -14.73 21.48 -5.92
C ILE A 178 -14.23 22.91 -5.72
N ALA A 179 -13.47 23.17 -4.65
CA ALA A 179 -12.90 24.49 -4.39
C ALA A 179 -11.85 24.91 -5.44
N ILE A 180 -11.07 23.96 -5.96
CA ILE A 180 -10.03 24.20 -6.99
C ILE A 180 -10.63 24.21 -8.41
N ALA A 181 -11.75 23.53 -8.65
CA ALA A 181 -12.33 23.38 -9.99
C ALA A 181 -12.53 24.71 -10.78
N PRO A 182 -12.95 25.83 -10.16
CA PRO A 182 -13.05 27.12 -10.87
C PRO A 182 -11.70 27.68 -11.38
N LEU A 183 -10.58 27.18 -10.87
CA LEU A 183 -9.23 27.56 -11.32
C LEU A 183 -8.79 26.75 -12.56
N LEU A 184 -9.45 25.62 -12.83
CA LEU A 184 -9.08 24.69 -13.89
C LEU A 184 -9.83 25.02 -15.18
N ASP A 185 -9.14 24.92 -16.32
CA ASP A 185 -9.75 25.06 -17.63
C ASP A 185 -10.58 23.81 -17.94
N THR A 186 -11.90 23.95 -17.89
CA THR A 186 -12.85 22.85 -18.09
C THR A 186 -13.01 22.44 -19.56
N ARG A 187 -12.30 23.09 -20.50
CA ARG A 187 -12.40 22.84 -21.95
C ARG A 187 -11.47 21.75 -22.46
N GLU A 188 -10.46 21.37 -21.69
CA GLU A 188 -9.35 20.50 -22.15
C GLU A 188 -9.31 19.12 -21.43
N ILE A 189 -9.88 19.06 -20.23
CA ILE A 189 -10.05 17.85 -19.43
C ILE A 189 -11.48 17.98 -18.92
N GLU A 190 -12.37 16.99 -19.17
CA GLU A 190 -13.57 16.88 -18.33
C GLU A 190 -13.01 16.87 -16.91
N PRO A 191 -13.28 17.90 -16.07
CA PRO A 191 -12.89 17.83 -14.68
C PRO A 191 -13.37 16.47 -14.24
N SER A 192 -12.50 15.63 -13.65
CA SER A 192 -12.99 14.38 -13.09
C SER A 192 -13.94 14.80 -11.98
N VAL A 193 -15.21 14.98 -12.34
CA VAL A 193 -16.26 15.42 -11.44
C VAL A 193 -16.28 14.32 -10.44
N ALA A 194 -15.74 14.64 -9.26
CA ALA A 194 -15.59 13.80 -8.11
C ALA A 194 -16.31 12.47 -8.28
N LEU A 195 -15.56 11.44 -8.69
CA LEU A 195 -16.13 10.12 -8.92
C LEU A 195 -17.03 9.77 -7.72
N PRO A 196 -18.17 9.09 -7.91
CA PRO A 196 -18.93 8.60 -6.78
C PRO A 196 -17.99 7.77 -5.90
N LEU A 197 -18.19 7.82 -4.57
CA LEU A 197 -17.52 6.90 -3.65
C LEU A 197 -17.58 5.50 -4.26
N PRO A 198 -16.44 4.83 -4.51
CA PRO A 198 -16.47 3.48 -5.04
C PRO A 198 -17.42 2.64 -4.17
N VAL A 199 -18.41 2.01 -4.82
CA VAL A 199 -19.40 1.14 -4.15
C VAL A 199 -18.69 0.04 -3.34
N ASP A 200 -17.48 -0.31 -3.76
CA ASP A 200 -16.54 -1.13 -3.03
C ASP A 200 -15.19 -0.38 -2.95
N LEU A 201 -14.96 0.33 -1.85
CA LEU A 201 -13.73 1.07 -1.59
C LEU A 201 -12.46 0.20 -1.66
N ALA A 202 -12.59 -1.13 -1.52
CA ALA A 202 -11.50 -2.08 -1.63
C ALA A 202 -11.23 -2.52 -3.10
N LYS A 203 -12.16 -2.28 -4.02
CA LYS A 203 -12.01 -2.51 -5.47
C LYS A 203 -11.90 -1.22 -6.28
N GLY A 204 -12.07 -0.07 -5.64
CA GLY A 204 -11.82 1.23 -6.24
C GLY A 204 -10.33 1.48 -6.49
N PRO A 205 -9.98 2.66 -7.02
CA PRO A 205 -8.60 3.10 -7.26
C PRO A 205 -7.87 3.47 -5.94
N VAL A 206 -8.18 2.77 -4.86
CA VAL A 206 -7.60 2.96 -3.53
C VAL A 206 -6.48 1.94 -3.37
N GLU A 207 -5.25 2.42 -3.30
CA GLU A 207 -4.12 1.60 -2.87
C GLU A 207 -4.02 1.64 -1.36
N VAL A 208 -3.55 0.54 -0.78
CA VAL A 208 -3.41 0.41 0.67
C VAL A 208 -1.99 -0.01 0.98
N GLU A 209 -1.35 0.74 1.86
CA GLU A 209 0.00 0.50 2.35
C GLU A 209 -0.10 0.16 3.83
N ALA A 210 0.46 -0.98 4.24
CA ALA A 210 0.58 -1.29 5.67
C ALA A 210 1.51 -0.27 6.33
N CYS A 211 1.22 0.12 7.56
CA CYS A 211 2.11 0.95 8.35
C CYS A 211 2.05 0.54 9.83
N SER A 212 2.86 1.19 10.67
CA SER A 212 2.91 0.84 12.09
C SER A 212 1.51 0.97 12.73
N GLY A 213 0.96 -0.17 13.18
CA GLY A 213 -0.33 -0.24 13.87
C GLY A 213 -1.57 -0.10 12.98
N GLY A 214 -1.46 -0.13 11.65
CA GLY A 214 -2.62 0.03 10.77
C GLY A 214 -2.29 0.08 9.28
N VAL A 215 -3.04 0.91 8.55
CA VAL A 215 -2.86 1.10 7.11
C VAL A 215 -2.94 2.57 6.72
N LYS A 216 -2.11 2.98 5.76
CA LYS A 216 -2.36 4.17 4.96
C LYS A 216 -3.22 3.78 3.77
N LEU A 217 -4.22 4.60 3.50
CA LEU A 217 -5.12 4.46 2.36
C LEU A 217 -4.81 5.58 1.38
N HIS A 218 -4.55 5.23 0.13
CA HIS A 218 -4.17 6.12 -0.96
C HIS A 218 -5.26 6.10 -2.01
N ALA A 219 -6.12 7.12 -2.06
CA ALA A 219 -7.07 7.28 -3.16
C ALA A 219 -6.35 7.93 -4.34
N LYS A 220 -5.88 7.10 -5.29
CA LYS A 220 -5.06 7.53 -6.44
C LYS A 220 -5.84 8.08 -7.62
N ALA A 221 -7.11 7.69 -7.81
CA ALA A 221 -7.91 8.29 -8.87
C ALA A 221 -8.22 9.74 -8.50
N ALA A 222 -7.35 10.61 -8.97
CA ALA A 222 -7.50 12.04 -9.18
C ALA A 222 -8.65 12.64 -8.37
N ALA A 223 -8.40 12.87 -7.09
CA ALA A 223 -9.27 13.78 -6.35
C ALA A 223 -9.25 15.12 -7.11
N VAL A 224 -8.08 15.57 -7.55
CA VAL A 224 -7.91 16.78 -8.37
C VAL A 224 -7.15 16.42 -9.63
N GLN A 225 -7.72 16.67 -10.81
CA GLN A 225 -6.98 16.65 -12.07
C GLN A 225 -7.50 17.75 -12.98
N GLY A 226 -6.59 18.56 -13.52
CA GLY A 226 -6.95 19.56 -14.50
C GLY A 226 -5.73 20.27 -15.09
N PHE A 227 -6.02 21.20 -15.98
CA PHE A 227 -5.03 22.02 -16.65
C PHE A 227 -5.41 23.50 -16.46
N ILE A 228 -4.41 24.36 -16.31
CA ILE A 228 -4.59 25.80 -16.23
C ILE A 228 -3.88 26.41 -17.44
N SER A 229 -4.68 26.95 -18.37
CA SER A 229 -4.20 27.66 -19.54
C SER A 229 -3.84 29.12 -19.20
N GLY A 230 -2.97 29.74 -20.01
CA GLY A 230 -2.69 31.18 -19.91
C GLY A 230 -1.71 31.59 -18.79
N THR A 231 -1.14 30.64 -18.05
CA THR A 231 -0.03 30.89 -17.11
C THR A 231 0.90 29.69 -17.00
N THR A 232 2.20 29.95 -16.81
CA THR A 232 3.22 28.97 -16.44
C THR A 232 3.86 29.28 -15.09
N ASP A 233 3.29 30.26 -14.37
CA ASP A 233 3.69 30.68 -13.04
C ASP A 233 3.13 29.72 -11.99
N ILE A 234 4.00 28.82 -11.53
CA ILE A 234 3.69 27.78 -10.55
C ILE A 234 3.34 28.40 -9.19
N GLU A 235 4.01 29.48 -8.78
CA GLU A 235 3.81 30.09 -7.47
C GLU A 235 2.45 30.81 -7.41
N ALA A 236 2.05 31.48 -8.50
CA ALA A 236 0.73 32.06 -8.60
C ALA A 236 -0.39 31.01 -8.50
N VAL A 237 -0.20 29.83 -9.10
CA VAL A 237 -1.17 28.72 -8.99
C VAL A 237 -1.16 28.11 -7.59
N GLU A 238 0.02 27.92 -6.98
CA GLU A 238 0.16 27.48 -5.59
C GLU A 238 -0.64 28.37 -4.63
N GLN A 239 -0.46 29.69 -4.71
CA GLN A 239 -1.18 30.64 -3.86
C GLN A 239 -2.69 30.58 -4.05
N ARG A 240 -3.17 30.39 -5.29
CA ARG A 240 -4.61 30.22 -5.58
C ARG A 240 -5.14 28.92 -4.98
N VAL A 241 -4.37 27.83 -5.05
CA VAL A 241 -4.74 26.55 -4.42
C VAL A 241 -4.80 26.68 -2.91
N TYR A 242 -3.82 27.33 -2.26
CA TYR A 242 -3.87 27.61 -0.83
C TYR A 242 -5.06 28.50 -0.44
N ALA A 243 -5.32 29.53 -1.23
CA ALA A 243 -6.46 30.42 -1.01
C ALA A 243 -7.81 29.70 -1.18
N ALA A 244 -7.90 28.71 -2.07
CA ALA A 244 -9.07 27.85 -2.24
C ALA A 244 -9.21 26.83 -1.10
N ALA A 245 -8.09 26.31 -0.59
CA ALA A 245 -8.08 25.31 0.48
C ALA A 245 -8.60 25.86 1.83
N ARG A 246 -8.36 27.16 2.12
CA ARG A 246 -8.81 27.91 3.33
C ARG A 246 -8.60 27.16 4.66
N ALA A 247 -9.11 27.73 5.77
CA ALA A 247 -8.85 27.42 7.18
C ALA A 247 -8.96 25.95 7.65
N GLN A 248 -9.32 25.01 6.77
CA GLN A 248 -9.46 23.59 7.09
C GLN A 248 -8.24 22.74 6.70
N TRP A 249 -7.38 23.25 5.82
CA TRP A 249 -6.18 22.56 5.35
C TRP A 249 -4.93 23.37 5.68
N GLN A 250 -3.95 22.71 6.27
CA GLN A 250 -2.67 23.30 6.63
C GLN A 250 -1.59 22.78 5.68
N ALA A 251 -0.79 23.68 5.09
CA ALA A 251 0.39 23.28 4.36
C ALA A 251 1.41 22.66 5.34
N VAL A 252 1.84 21.43 5.06
CA VAL A 252 2.77 20.68 5.91
C VAL A 252 4.07 20.32 5.21
N ASP A 253 4.10 20.40 3.88
CA ASP A 253 5.31 20.18 3.11
C ASP A 253 5.23 20.86 1.75
N ARG A 254 6.39 21.27 1.24
CA ARG A 254 6.56 21.95 -0.04
C ARG A 254 7.91 21.55 -0.62
N SER A 255 7.89 20.90 -1.77
CA SER A 255 9.09 20.55 -2.52
C SER A 255 9.00 21.09 -3.94
N LEU A 256 9.96 21.93 -4.32
CA LEU A 256 10.24 22.20 -5.73
C LEU A 256 11.15 21.09 -6.25
N THR A 257 10.89 20.60 -7.45
CA THR A 257 11.87 19.81 -8.19
C THR A 257 12.49 20.67 -9.28
N ASP A 258 13.81 20.58 -9.42
CA ASP A 258 14.60 21.35 -10.39
C ASP A 258 14.17 21.08 -11.84
N GLN A 259 13.44 19.98 -12.07
CA GLN A 259 12.96 19.55 -13.38
C GLN A 259 11.43 19.35 -13.41
N HIS A 260 10.67 20.43 -13.17
CA HIS A 260 9.34 20.66 -13.78
C HIS A 260 8.11 20.55 -12.87
N GLY A 261 8.23 20.64 -11.55
CA GLY A 261 7.02 20.74 -10.73
C GLY A 261 7.20 21.20 -9.30
N LEU A 262 6.08 21.63 -8.73
CA LEU A 262 5.89 21.88 -7.32
C LEU A 262 5.03 20.75 -6.76
N SER A 263 5.53 20.10 -5.72
CA SER A 263 4.76 19.16 -4.91
C SER A 263 4.41 19.82 -3.59
N VAL A 264 3.12 19.91 -3.31
CA VAL A 264 2.56 20.47 -2.08
C VAL A 264 1.86 19.36 -1.31
N ARG A 265 2.05 19.35 0.00
CA ARG A 265 1.28 18.50 0.91
C ARG A 265 0.44 19.36 1.84
N LEU A 266 -0.86 19.14 1.78
CA LEU A 266 -1.84 19.75 2.68
C LEU A 266 -2.33 18.69 3.66
N ALA A 267 -2.46 19.03 4.94
CA ALA A 267 -3.01 18.16 5.96
C ALA A 267 -4.26 18.76 6.58
N ARG A 268 -5.23 17.90 6.90
CA ARG A 268 -6.44 18.24 7.63
C ARG A 268 -6.72 17.16 8.67
N ALA A 269 -7.02 17.57 9.90
CA ALA A 269 -7.54 16.65 10.89
C ALA A 269 -8.95 16.17 10.50
N SER A 270 -9.18 14.86 10.55
CA SER A 270 -10.48 14.25 10.25
C SER A 270 -10.80 13.18 11.28
N GLY A 271 -11.50 13.58 12.34
CA GLY A 271 -11.71 12.72 13.51
C GLY A 271 -10.38 12.38 14.18
N SER A 272 -10.07 11.10 14.32
CA SER A 272 -8.84 10.59 14.95
C SER A 272 -7.66 10.41 14.00
N THR A 273 -7.82 10.72 12.71
CA THR A 273 -6.74 10.61 11.71
C THR A 273 -6.40 11.96 11.08
N THR A 274 -5.25 12.00 10.42
CA THR A 274 -4.89 13.09 9.52
C THR A 274 -5.15 12.64 8.09
N VAL A 275 -5.87 13.45 7.32
CA VAL A 275 -5.98 13.30 5.87
C VAL A 275 -4.96 14.23 5.24
N GLN A 276 -4.17 13.72 4.32
CA GLN A 276 -3.20 14.46 3.54
C GLN A 276 -3.66 14.51 2.09
N LEU A 277 -3.57 15.67 1.46
CA LEU A 277 -3.63 15.81 0.02
C LEU A 277 -2.22 16.07 -0.49
N TYR A 278 -1.81 15.25 -1.45
CA TYR A 278 -0.61 15.49 -2.24
C TYR A 278 -1.04 16.12 -3.54
N LEU A 279 -0.51 17.30 -3.84
CA LEU A 279 -0.82 18.05 -5.05
C LEU A 279 0.48 18.31 -5.82
N THR A 280 0.50 17.97 -7.09
CA THR A 280 1.59 18.26 -8.01
C THR A 280 1.10 19.29 -9.03
N ILE A 281 1.81 20.42 -9.11
CA ILE A 281 1.65 21.45 -10.13
C ILE A 281 2.89 21.40 -11.02
N ALA A 282 2.71 21.05 -12.28
CA ALA A 282 3.82 20.87 -13.21
C ALA A 282 3.60 21.68 -14.48
N ARG A 283 4.69 22.16 -15.09
CA ARG A 283 4.62 22.73 -16.44
C ARG A 283 4.25 21.64 -17.43
N GLY A 284 3.39 21.97 -18.36
CA GLY A 284 2.98 21.08 -19.42
C GLY A 284 2.41 21.85 -20.59
N GLU A 285 1.83 21.10 -21.52
CA GLU A 285 1.15 21.63 -22.68
C GLU A 285 -0.27 21.07 -22.73
N ASP A 286 -1.19 21.84 -23.28
CA ASP A 286 -2.56 21.38 -23.54
C ASP A 286 -2.63 20.49 -24.80
N GLN A 287 -3.82 20.04 -25.19
CA GLN A 287 -3.99 19.19 -26.37
C GLN A 287 -3.60 19.90 -27.68
N GLN A 288 -3.54 21.23 -27.66
CA GLN A 288 -3.17 22.10 -28.78
C GLN A 288 -1.70 22.56 -28.70
N LYS A 289 -0.89 21.97 -27.81
CA LYS A 289 0.52 22.30 -27.54
C LYS A 289 0.75 23.72 -27.02
N ARG A 290 -0.25 24.34 -26.39
CA ARG A 290 -0.09 25.63 -25.73
C ARG A 290 0.45 25.42 -24.32
N PRO A 291 1.45 26.21 -23.90
CA PRO A 291 2.04 26.06 -22.58
C PRO A 291 1.05 26.41 -21.47
N GLY A 292 1.12 25.66 -20.37
CA GLY A 292 0.34 25.92 -19.17
C GLY A 292 0.80 25.07 -18.00
N LEU A 293 -0.11 24.83 -17.05
CA LEU A 293 0.17 24.07 -15.84
C LEU A 293 -0.80 22.90 -15.67
N THR A 294 -0.25 21.72 -15.50
CA THR A 294 -1.00 20.52 -15.09
C THR A 294 -1.08 20.48 -13.57
N VAL A 295 -2.29 20.28 -13.04
CA VAL A 295 -2.54 20.09 -11.60
C VAL A 295 -3.06 18.67 -11.40
N ARG A 296 -2.39 17.90 -10.53
CA ARG A 296 -2.79 16.53 -10.15
C ARG A 296 -2.78 16.42 -8.64
N GLY A 297 -3.76 15.72 -8.08
CA GLY A 297 -3.88 15.55 -6.64
C GLY A 297 -4.39 14.18 -6.25
N ALA A 298 -3.79 13.62 -5.20
CA ALA A 298 -4.16 12.35 -4.59
C ALA A 298 -4.38 12.53 -3.09
N VAL A 299 -5.38 11.83 -2.54
CA VAL A 299 -5.65 11.84 -1.11
C VAL A 299 -4.99 10.64 -0.46
N LEU A 300 -4.26 10.89 0.62
CA LEU A 300 -3.62 9.91 1.45
C LEU A 300 -4.12 10.06 2.87
N THR A 301 -4.40 8.97 3.55
CA THR A 301 -4.65 8.99 4.99
C THR A 301 -3.36 8.75 5.75
N GLY A 302 -3.26 9.32 6.96
CA GLY A 302 -2.32 8.81 7.95
C GLY A 302 -2.67 7.37 8.33
N CYS A 303 -1.82 6.73 9.13
CA CYS A 303 -2.04 5.36 9.58
C CYS A 303 -3.39 5.22 10.31
N VAL A 304 -4.30 4.45 9.72
CA VAL A 304 -5.61 4.13 10.27
C VAL A 304 -5.52 2.76 10.95
N PRO A 305 -5.74 2.69 12.27
CA PRO A 305 -5.68 1.43 12.99
C PRO A 305 -6.64 0.38 12.42
N SER A 306 -6.19 -0.87 12.43
CA SER A 306 -6.99 -2.04 12.06
C SER A 306 -7.97 -2.47 13.16
N THR A 307 -7.86 -1.86 14.36
CA THR A 307 -8.75 -2.15 15.49
C THR A 307 -10.17 -1.71 15.20
N ALA A 308 -11.09 -2.67 15.22
CA ALA A 308 -12.52 -2.45 15.17
C ALA A 308 -13.00 -1.80 16.47
N SER A 309 -13.26 -0.49 16.43
CA SER A 309 -14.27 0.24 17.22
C SER A 309 -14.64 1.53 16.47
#